data_AF-A0A518DRM5-F1
#
_entry.id   AF-A0A518DRM5-F1
#
_cell.length_a   1.000
_cell.length_b   1.000
_cell.length_c   1.000
_cell.angle_alpha   90.00
_cell.angle_beta   90.00
_cell.angle_gamma   90.00
#
_symmetry.space_group_name_H-M   'P 1'
#
loop_
_entity.id
_entity.type
_entity.pdbx_description
1 polymer ?
#
loop_
_entity_poly.entity_id
_entity_poly.type
_entity_poly.pdbx_seq_one_letter_code
_entity_poly.pdbx_strand_id
1 'polypeptide(L)'
;MLTLRDHQSGDLFDPWEYLGPQRRRLLERSWAGVFREYLLMHLPVSELTRHFRDGVGRPSKDLHMALGALVLQQLHDLTDQQTCEAVALNIAWHYALDIRHESDAYLCERTLRNYRSKVLELGLDEVLFRTLTDRLISAVGVDTTKQRLDSTAVRSAIRGLTRLGILVEAASKFLRELKRKLPEHYATVETEVLRKYVERQGDGCFADTRPSESKRRLPEAAQDVYALLQQFQQTAASLPSFQLLTRIFAEQCEVVNDPDQPVMVRPPRTSDCNTVLSPADPDASYNKHKGAGYMVQIMETYVEHAEPADEQEPVKPDLITHVAVGKMTTHDQDSIEPALEDVHARNVKPEELLADSHYGSNDSLETGRLHGVTIIAPSMPAKGKQQGKLTLEDFELAADGRVLRCPEGQAPIETSIGDVKLQVLFDSSVCAACPQRQCCPLSAVGRTSAR
;
A
#
# COMPACT_ATOMS: atom_id res chain seq x y z
N MET A 1 -17.21 24.29 18.67
CA MET A 1 -18.62 23.86 18.59
C MET A 1 -18.70 22.74 17.57
N LEU A 2 -19.14 21.57 17.99
CA LEU A 2 -19.28 20.40 17.11
C LEU A 2 -20.63 20.46 16.39
N THR A 3 -20.61 20.30 15.07
CA THR A 3 -21.82 20.11 14.28
C THR A 3 -21.97 18.62 14.01
N LEU A 4 -22.82 17.97 14.80
CA LEU A 4 -23.24 16.59 14.64
C LEU A 4 -24.74 16.58 14.45
N ARG A 5 -25.20 16.20 13.27
CA ARG A 5 -26.63 16.06 13.03
C ARG A 5 -27.12 14.69 13.47
N ASP A 6 -28.32 14.71 14.03
CA ASP A 6 -29.08 13.49 14.24
C ASP A 6 -29.78 13.11 12.93
N HIS A 7 -29.22 12.09 12.29
CA HIS A 7 -29.77 11.50 11.08
C HIS A 7 -30.72 10.33 11.36
N GLN A 8 -30.91 9.95 12.64
CA GLN A 8 -31.81 8.86 13.06
C GLN A 8 -33.20 9.38 13.44
N SER A 9 -33.27 10.56 14.06
CA SER A 9 -34.55 11.20 14.35
C SER A 9 -35.20 11.72 13.07
N GLY A 10 -36.46 11.32 12.86
CA GLY A 10 -37.29 11.84 11.78
C GLY A 10 -37.58 13.33 11.98
N ASP A 11 -37.59 14.09 10.88
CA ASP A 11 -38.04 15.47 10.89
C ASP A 11 -39.57 15.54 11.01
N LEU A 12 -40.08 16.64 11.56
CA LEU A 12 -41.52 16.91 11.61
C LEU A 12 -42.14 17.07 10.20
N PHE A 13 -41.33 17.50 9.23
CA PHE A 13 -41.69 17.65 7.82
C PHE A 13 -40.64 16.95 6.96
N ASP A 14 -41.04 16.27 5.88
CA ASP A 14 -40.08 15.63 4.97
C ASP A 14 -39.23 16.72 4.27
N PRO A 15 -37.92 16.82 4.54
CA PRO A 15 -37.07 17.85 3.94
C PRO A 15 -36.97 17.72 2.41
N TRP A 16 -37.46 16.63 1.84
CA TRP A 16 -37.41 16.33 0.42
C TRP A 16 -38.78 16.35 -0.28
N GLU A 17 -39.85 16.77 0.41
CA GLU A 17 -41.21 16.78 -0.12
C GLU A 17 -41.32 17.53 -1.46
N TYR A 18 -40.55 18.63 -1.61
CA TYR A 18 -40.51 19.47 -2.81
C TYR A 18 -40.07 18.74 -4.10
N LEU A 19 -39.48 17.54 -3.98
CA LEU A 19 -39.10 16.72 -5.13
C LEU A 19 -40.31 16.10 -5.84
N GLY A 20 -41.40 15.86 -5.12
CA GLY A 20 -42.51 15.04 -5.59
C GLY A 20 -42.13 13.55 -5.77
N PRO A 21 -43.12 12.67 -5.97
CA PRO A 21 -42.94 11.22 -5.85
C PRO A 21 -42.05 10.60 -6.94
N GLN A 22 -42.07 11.15 -8.16
CA GLN A 22 -41.31 10.59 -9.28
C GLN A 22 -39.80 10.84 -9.12
N ARG A 23 -39.40 12.09 -8.85
CA ARG A 23 -37.99 12.45 -8.65
C ARG A 23 -37.44 11.81 -7.38
N ARG A 24 -38.27 11.72 -6.33
CA ARG A 24 -37.90 11.00 -5.11
C ARG A 24 -37.58 9.53 -5.37
N ARG A 25 -38.46 8.84 -6.10
CA ARG A 25 -38.23 7.42 -6.47
C ARG A 25 -36.97 7.23 -7.31
N LEU A 26 -36.61 8.19 -8.17
CA LEU A 26 -35.35 8.14 -8.92
C LEU A 26 -34.13 8.21 -7.99
N LEU A 27 -34.16 9.07 -6.98
CA LEU A 27 -33.07 9.18 -5.99
C LEU A 27 -32.98 7.93 -5.11
N GLU A 28 -34.11 7.44 -4.61
CA GLU A 28 -34.19 6.22 -3.77
C GLU A 28 -33.63 5.00 -4.49
N ARG A 29 -33.88 4.87 -5.80
CA ARG A 29 -33.37 3.75 -6.62
C ARG A 29 -31.98 3.98 -7.18
N SER A 30 -31.37 5.13 -6.94
CA SER A 30 -30.02 5.45 -7.40
C SER A 30 -28.97 5.13 -6.33
N TRP A 31 -27.70 5.29 -6.69
CA TRP A 31 -26.59 5.21 -5.75
C TRP A 31 -26.78 6.12 -4.52
N ALA A 32 -27.48 7.25 -4.66
CA ALA A 32 -27.71 8.18 -3.57
C ALA A 32 -28.63 7.59 -2.49
N GLY A 33 -29.65 6.84 -2.90
CA GLY A 33 -30.51 6.09 -1.98
C GLY A 33 -29.73 5.02 -1.23
N VAL A 34 -28.96 4.22 -1.98
CA VAL A 34 -28.09 3.17 -1.39
C VAL A 34 -27.13 3.77 -0.36
N PHE A 35 -26.47 4.88 -0.69
CA PHE A 35 -25.54 5.52 0.22
C PHE A 35 -26.23 6.05 1.48
N ARG A 36 -27.35 6.76 1.32
CA ARG A 36 -28.10 7.35 2.45
C ARG A 36 -28.65 6.27 3.40
N GLU A 37 -29.22 5.22 2.84
CA GLU A 37 -29.92 4.17 3.59
C GLU A 37 -28.94 3.17 4.24
N TYR A 38 -27.90 2.76 3.53
CA TYR A 38 -27.04 1.65 3.97
C TYR A 38 -25.66 2.07 4.45
N LEU A 39 -25.17 3.27 4.13
CA LEU A 39 -23.76 3.64 4.35
C LEU A 39 -23.59 4.87 5.27
N LEU A 40 -24.40 5.91 5.09
CA LEU A 40 -24.23 7.20 5.79
C LEU A 40 -24.17 7.06 7.30
N MET A 41 -25.08 6.26 7.88
CA MET A 41 -25.18 6.04 9.33
C MET A 41 -24.07 5.18 9.92
N HIS A 42 -23.29 4.52 9.08
CA HIS A 42 -22.19 3.64 9.47
C HIS A 42 -20.83 4.28 9.27
N LEU A 43 -20.77 5.56 8.88
CA LEU A 43 -19.52 6.30 8.87
C LEU A 43 -18.98 6.45 10.30
N PRO A 44 -17.66 6.32 10.54
CA PRO A 44 -17.01 6.39 11.85
C PRO A 44 -16.88 7.86 12.34
N VAL A 45 -18.02 8.55 12.42
CA VAL A 45 -18.11 9.94 12.84
C VAL A 45 -17.74 10.09 14.32
N SER A 46 -18.04 9.08 15.13
CA SER A 46 -17.78 9.09 16.58
C SER A 46 -16.27 9.16 16.89
N GLU A 47 -15.47 8.46 16.09
CA GLU A 47 -14.03 8.40 16.17
C GLU A 47 -13.44 9.75 15.77
N LEU A 48 -13.91 10.31 14.66
CA LEU A 48 -13.48 11.61 14.18
C LEU A 48 -13.81 12.74 15.18
N THR A 49 -14.99 12.67 15.82
CA THR A 49 -15.48 13.68 16.78
C THR A 49 -14.52 13.87 17.96
N ARG A 50 -13.86 12.80 18.45
CA ARG A 50 -12.93 12.85 19.59
C ARG A 50 -11.75 13.80 19.36
N HIS A 51 -11.45 14.13 18.11
CA HIS A 51 -10.34 15.01 17.72
C HIS A 51 -10.76 16.47 17.49
N PHE A 52 -12.00 16.82 17.84
CA PHE A 52 -12.51 18.19 17.81
C PHE A 52 -12.86 18.63 19.23
N ARG A 53 -12.48 19.86 19.58
CA ARG A 53 -12.82 20.45 20.86
C ARG A 53 -14.18 21.11 20.77
N ASP A 54 -15.05 20.82 21.72
CA ASP A 54 -16.27 21.59 21.86
C ASP A 54 -15.99 22.97 22.49
N GLY A 55 -16.76 23.98 22.10
CA GLY A 55 -16.68 25.32 22.71
C GLY A 55 -15.60 26.32 22.25
N VAL A 56 -14.57 25.93 21.47
CA VAL A 56 -13.54 26.88 21.00
C VAL A 56 -13.42 26.88 19.47
N GLY A 57 -13.42 28.08 18.85
CA GLY A 57 -13.20 28.27 17.42
C GLY A 57 -14.46 28.19 16.54
N ARG A 58 -14.27 28.23 15.22
CA ARG A 58 -15.34 28.11 14.23
C ARG A 58 -16.00 26.72 14.34
N PRO A 59 -17.34 26.62 14.24
CA PRO A 59 -18.01 25.32 14.23
C PRO A 59 -17.48 24.40 13.13
N SER A 60 -17.44 23.10 13.39
CA SER A 60 -17.12 22.12 12.36
C SER A 60 -18.20 22.11 11.28
N LYS A 61 -17.87 21.60 10.10
CA LYS A 61 -18.89 21.14 9.17
C LYS A 61 -19.54 19.88 9.73
N ASP A 62 -20.73 19.54 9.24
CA ASP A 62 -21.36 18.29 9.59
C ASP A 62 -20.44 17.12 9.20
N LEU A 63 -20.15 16.25 10.16
CA LEU A 63 -19.12 15.23 10.02
C LEU A 63 -19.57 14.05 9.16
N HIS A 64 -20.87 13.73 9.14
CA HIS A 64 -21.42 12.73 8.21
C HIS A 64 -21.28 13.23 6.78
N MET A 65 -21.68 14.48 6.52
CA MET A 65 -21.50 15.11 5.21
C MET A 65 -20.03 15.19 4.80
N ALA A 66 -19.12 15.57 5.70
CA ALA A 66 -17.70 15.67 5.39
C ALA A 66 -17.05 14.30 5.06
N LEU A 67 -17.32 13.26 5.87
CA LEU A 67 -16.82 11.91 5.62
C LEU A 67 -17.46 11.30 4.37
N GLY A 68 -18.78 11.45 4.22
CA GLY A 68 -19.49 10.94 3.05
C GLY A 68 -19.03 11.61 1.77
N ALA A 69 -18.74 12.92 1.79
CA ALA A 69 -18.17 13.61 0.64
C ALA A 69 -16.80 13.06 0.23
N LEU A 70 -15.97 12.62 1.18
CA LEU A 70 -14.69 11.96 0.87
C LEU A 70 -14.90 10.59 0.20
N VAL A 71 -15.87 9.80 0.66
CA VAL A 71 -16.21 8.50 0.05
C VAL A 71 -16.78 8.71 -1.36
N LEU A 72 -17.76 9.60 -1.50
CA LEU A 72 -18.39 9.90 -2.79
C LEU A 72 -17.40 10.52 -3.79
N GLN A 73 -16.42 11.28 -3.32
CA GLN A 73 -15.34 11.77 -4.17
C GLN A 73 -14.58 10.63 -4.83
N GLN A 74 -14.22 9.58 -4.08
CA GLN A 74 -13.51 8.43 -4.64
C GLN A 74 -14.43 7.58 -5.51
N LEU A 75 -15.68 7.37 -5.09
CA LEU A 75 -16.67 6.61 -5.85
C LEU A 75 -16.94 7.20 -7.25
N HIS A 76 -16.90 8.52 -7.38
CA HIS A 76 -17.17 9.23 -8.64
C HIS A 76 -15.90 9.73 -9.34
N ASP A 77 -14.71 9.40 -8.84
CA ASP A 77 -13.42 9.85 -9.38
C ASP A 77 -13.35 11.38 -9.59
N LEU A 78 -13.78 12.14 -8.57
CA LEU A 78 -13.86 13.60 -8.65
C LEU A 78 -12.61 14.30 -8.11
N THR A 79 -12.23 15.39 -8.77
CA THR A 79 -11.27 16.36 -8.21
C THR A 79 -11.84 17.05 -6.97
N ASP A 80 -10.97 17.67 -6.16
CA ASP A 80 -11.41 18.45 -4.99
C ASP A 80 -12.39 19.57 -5.38
N GLN A 81 -12.14 20.24 -6.51
CA GLN A 81 -12.99 21.31 -7.02
C GLN A 81 -14.38 20.76 -7.41
N GLN A 82 -14.43 19.68 -8.19
CA GLN A 82 -15.68 19.02 -8.59
C GLN A 82 -16.45 18.49 -7.38
N THR A 83 -15.76 18.00 -6.35
CA THR A 83 -16.40 17.55 -5.11
C THR A 83 -17.07 18.71 -4.38
N CYS A 84 -16.37 19.86 -4.26
CA CYS A 84 -16.96 21.05 -3.66
C CYS A 84 -18.18 21.56 -4.44
N GLU A 85 -18.11 21.51 -5.77
CA GLU A 85 -19.23 21.85 -6.65
C GLU A 85 -20.40 20.87 -6.50
N ALA A 86 -20.14 19.56 -6.43
CA ALA A 86 -21.17 18.54 -6.24
C ALA A 86 -21.87 18.68 -4.89
N VAL A 87 -21.13 18.88 -3.80
CA VAL A 87 -21.71 19.18 -2.48
C VAL A 87 -22.54 20.46 -2.50
N ALA A 88 -22.16 21.45 -3.33
CA ALA A 88 -22.88 22.71 -3.42
C ALA A 88 -24.16 22.65 -4.24
N LEU A 89 -24.13 21.95 -5.39
CA LEU A 89 -25.13 22.13 -6.43
C LEU A 89 -25.86 20.83 -6.81
N ASN A 90 -25.39 19.67 -6.36
CA ASN A 90 -25.93 18.38 -6.80
C ASN A 90 -26.94 17.80 -5.80
N ILE A 91 -28.20 17.76 -6.22
CA ILE A 91 -29.31 17.25 -5.40
C ILE A 91 -29.18 15.78 -5.00
N ALA A 92 -28.52 14.95 -5.81
CA ALA A 92 -28.26 13.56 -5.46
C ALA A 92 -27.23 13.46 -4.33
N TRP A 93 -26.24 14.36 -4.30
CA TRP A 93 -25.30 14.47 -3.19
C TRP A 93 -25.97 15.01 -1.93
N HIS A 94 -26.83 16.03 -2.07
CA HIS A 94 -27.62 16.51 -0.93
C HIS A 94 -28.46 15.40 -0.33
N TYR A 95 -29.08 14.59 -1.18
CA TYR A 95 -29.86 13.45 -0.74
C TYR A 95 -29.00 12.38 -0.06
N ALA A 96 -27.92 11.94 -0.72
CA ALA A 96 -27.01 10.92 -0.21
C ALA A 96 -26.39 11.27 1.15
N LEU A 97 -25.98 12.52 1.32
CA LEU A 97 -25.33 13.05 2.53
C LEU A 97 -26.33 13.61 3.55
N ASP A 98 -27.62 13.48 3.27
CA ASP A 98 -28.72 13.98 4.09
C ASP A 98 -28.56 15.47 4.48
N ILE A 99 -28.21 16.30 3.50
CA ILE A 99 -28.05 17.74 3.64
C ILE A 99 -29.43 18.41 3.55
N ARG A 100 -29.97 18.81 4.71
CA ARG A 100 -31.34 19.35 4.84
C ARG A 100 -31.43 20.88 4.76
N HIS A 101 -30.32 21.60 4.92
CA HIS A 101 -30.31 23.07 4.87
C HIS A 101 -29.19 23.60 3.95
N GLU A 102 -29.50 24.70 3.24
CA GLU A 102 -28.59 25.33 2.28
C GLU A 102 -27.26 25.79 2.92
N SER A 103 -27.28 26.18 4.20
CA SER A 103 -26.06 26.61 4.91
C SER A 103 -25.00 25.51 5.05
N ASP A 104 -25.39 24.24 4.90
CA ASP A 104 -24.50 23.09 5.04
C ASP A 104 -24.05 22.50 3.71
N ALA A 105 -24.75 22.85 2.62
CA ALA A 105 -24.44 22.47 1.25
C ALA A 105 -23.20 23.19 0.72
N TYR A 106 -22.13 23.33 1.51
CA TYR A 106 -20.89 23.92 1.02
C TYR A 106 -19.68 23.45 1.81
N LEU A 107 -18.69 22.95 1.08
CA LEU A 107 -17.33 22.69 1.53
C LEU A 107 -16.36 23.43 0.59
N CYS A 108 -15.28 23.99 1.15
CA CYS A 108 -14.18 24.48 0.34
C CYS A 108 -13.06 23.42 0.27
N GLU A 109 -12.24 23.46 -0.79
CA GLU A 109 -11.19 22.47 -1.04
C GLU A 109 -10.25 22.27 0.16
N ARG A 110 -9.88 23.37 0.83
CA ARG A 110 -9.01 23.30 2.01
C ARG A 110 -9.66 22.51 3.15
N THR A 111 -10.96 22.65 3.33
CA THR A 111 -11.69 21.91 4.37
C THR A 111 -11.73 20.42 4.03
N LEU A 112 -12.03 20.08 2.77
CA LEU A 112 -12.01 18.70 2.28
C LEU A 112 -10.63 18.05 2.50
N ARG A 113 -9.55 18.74 2.10
CA ARG A 113 -8.16 18.28 2.31
C ARG A 113 -7.82 18.06 3.78
N ASN A 114 -8.23 18.98 4.66
CA ASN A 114 -7.98 18.85 6.10
C ASN A 114 -8.69 17.63 6.70
N TYR A 115 -9.94 17.35 6.29
CA TYR A 115 -10.65 16.15 6.73
C TYR A 115 -9.98 14.89 6.19
N ARG A 116 -9.58 14.87 4.91
CA ARG A 116 -8.83 13.75 4.32
C ARG A 116 -7.55 13.46 5.09
N SER A 117 -6.75 14.49 5.39
CA SER A 117 -5.53 14.34 6.19
C SER A 117 -5.82 13.78 7.58
N LYS A 118 -6.86 14.27 8.27
CA LYS A 118 -7.27 13.74 9.57
C LYS A 118 -7.72 12.28 9.49
N VAL A 119 -8.47 11.89 8.46
CA VAL A 119 -8.90 10.49 8.25
C VAL A 119 -7.70 9.57 8.14
N LEU A 120 -6.71 9.94 7.31
CA LEU A 120 -5.48 9.17 7.12
C LEU A 120 -4.61 9.14 8.39
N GLU A 121 -4.43 10.28 9.07
CA GLU A 121 -3.65 10.36 10.32
C GLU A 121 -4.22 9.47 11.43
N LEU A 122 -5.54 9.23 11.41
CA LEU A 122 -6.25 8.43 12.41
C LEU A 122 -6.46 6.97 11.97
N GLY A 123 -6.03 6.58 10.77
CA GLY A 123 -6.28 5.25 10.20
C GLY A 123 -7.77 4.95 9.97
N LEU A 124 -8.59 5.99 9.78
CA LEU A 124 -10.04 5.83 9.60
C LEU A 124 -10.44 5.36 8.21
N ASP A 125 -9.53 5.41 7.24
CA ASP A 125 -9.70 4.84 5.90
C ASP A 125 -9.89 3.32 5.95
N GLU A 126 -9.12 2.61 6.76
CA GLU A 126 -9.27 1.17 6.95
C GLU A 126 -10.59 0.85 7.68
N VAL A 127 -10.95 1.63 8.70
CA VAL A 127 -12.23 1.52 9.41
C VAL A 127 -13.41 1.76 8.47
N LEU A 128 -13.33 2.79 7.63
CA LEU A 128 -14.33 3.12 6.61
C LEU A 128 -14.51 1.95 5.65
N PHE A 129 -13.41 1.46 5.06
CA PHE A 129 -13.46 0.34 4.11
C PHE A 129 -14.13 -0.89 4.74
N ARG A 130 -13.61 -1.36 5.88
CA ARG A 130 -14.14 -2.55 6.58
C ARG A 130 -15.62 -2.39 6.90
N THR A 131 -15.99 -1.27 7.53
CA THR A 131 -17.36 -1.03 7.99
C THR A 131 -18.34 -0.96 6.83
N LEU A 132 -18.01 -0.25 5.75
CA LEU A 132 -18.90 -0.11 4.60
C LEU A 132 -19.02 -1.42 3.81
N THR A 133 -17.91 -2.13 3.61
CA THR A 133 -17.92 -3.44 2.95
C THR A 133 -18.75 -4.47 3.71
N ASP A 134 -18.56 -4.59 5.03
CA ASP A 134 -19.31 -5.55 5.85
C ASP A 134 -20.83 -5.26 5.82
N ARG A 135 -21.20 -3.98 5.77
CA ARG A 135 -22.61 -3.56 5.62
C ARG A 135 -23.16 -3.94 4.25
N LEU A 136 -22.40 -3.74 3.19
CA LEU A 136 -22.81 -4.13 1.84
C LEU A 136 -22.96 -5.65 1.71
N ILE A 137 -22.01 -6.43 2.26
CA ILE A 137 -22.09 -7.89 2.29
C ILE A 137 -23.37 -8.34 2.99
N SER A 138 -23.67 -7.78 4.17
CA SER A 138 -24.88 -8.13 4.93
C SER A 138 -26.17 -7.69 4.24
N ALA A 139 -26.19 -6.52 3.61
CA ALA A 139 -27.39 -5.96 2.97
C ALA A 139 -27.74 -6.68 1.65
N VAL A 140 -26.73 -7.02 0.86
CA VAL A 140 -26.89 -7.70 -0.43
C VAL A 140 -26.94 -9.22 -0.28
N GLY A 141 -26.40 -9.75 0.83
CA GLY A 141 -26.28 -11.19 1.06
C GLY A 141 -25.27 -11.83 0.11
N VAL A 142 -24.10 -11.20 -0.06
CA VAL A 142 -22.99 -11.72 -0.88
C VAL A 142 -22.38 -12.94 -0.19
N ASP A 143 -22.16 -13.99 -0.95
CA ASP A 143 -21.46 -15.18 -0.48
C ASP A 143 -19.96 -14.89 -0.37
N THR A 144 -19.39 -15.15 0.81
CA THR A 144 -17.96 -14.91 1.10
C THR A 144 -17.15 -16.20 1.19
N THR A 145 -17.77 -17.36 0.96
CA THR A 145 -17.10 -18.67 1.04
C THR A 145 -16.02 -18.86 -0.03
N LYS A 146 -16.19 -18.23 -1.20
CA LYS A 146 -15.24 -18.26 -2.30
C LYS A 146 -14.66 -16.87 -2.53
N GLN A 147 -13.33 -16.76 -2.39
CA GLN A 147 -12.62 -15.50 -2.60
C GLN A 147 -11.35 -15.73 -3.42
N ARG A 148 -10.84 -14.66 -4.03
CA ARG A 148 -9.56 -14.67 -4.73
C ARG A 148 -8.66 -13.55 -4.24
N LEU A 149 -7.36 -13.81 -4.15
CA LEU A 149 -6.33 -12.87 -3.72
C LEU A 149 -5.33 -12.63 -4.85
N ASP A 150 -5.08 -11.36 -5.14
CA ASP A 150 -4.04 -10.96 -6.10
C ASP A 150 -3.32 -9.69 -5.62
N SER A 151 -2.11 -9.46 -6.16
CA SER A 151 -1.32 -8.26 -5.89
C SER A 151 -1.18 -7.37 -7.11
N THR A 152 -1.36 -6.07 -6.89
CA THR A 152 -1.18 -5.05 -7.92
C THR A 152 -0.20 -3.98 -7.48
N ALA A 153 0.55 -3.46 -8.44
CA ALA A 153 1.55 -2.42 -8.21
C ALA A 153 0.92 -1.04 -8.39
N VAL A 154 0.78 -0.28 -7.30
CA VAL A 154 0.36 1.12 -7.37
C VAL A 154 1.59 2.01 -7.38
N ARG A 155 1.80 2.72 -8.50
CA ARG A 155 2.97 3.56 -8.69
C ARG A 155 2.78 4.91 -7.98
N SER A 156 3.80 5.33 -7.27
CA SER A 156 3.81 6.67 -6.69
C SER A 156 4.07 7.71 -7.78
N ALA A 157 3.27 8.78 -7.82
CA ALA A 157 3.39 9.89 -8.75
C ALA A 157 4.50 10.88 -8.31
N ILE A 158 5.69 10.36 -8.03
CA ILE A 158 6.84 11.12 -7.57
C ILE A 158 7.91 11.27 -8.66
N ARG A 159 8.62 12.39 -8.60
CA ARG A 159 9.83 12.62 -9.39
C ARG A 159 10.93 11.68 -8.91
N GLY A 160 11.60 11.00 -9.85
CA GLY A 160 12.84 10.27 -9.56
C GLY A 160 13.96 11.25 -9.19
N LEU A 161 14.44 11.19 -7.96
CA LEU A 161 15.50 12.06 -7.45
C LEU A 161 16.84 11.31 -7.38
N THR A 162 17.93 12.05 -7.60
CA THR A 162 19.27 11.56 -7.26
C THR A 162 19.46 11.62 -5.74
N ARG A 163 20.47 10.94 -5.21
CA ARG A 163 20.85 11.01 -3.78
C ARG A 163 20.98 12.46 -3.27
N LEU A 164 21.66 13.30 -4.06
CA LEU A 164 21.75 14.73 -3.81
C LEU A 164 20.39 15.41 -3.81
N GLY A 165 19.56 15.13 -4.83
CA GLY A 165 18.20 15.66 -4.90
C GLY A 165 17.34 15.30 -3.68
N ILE A 166 17.47 14.08 -3.15
CA ILE A 166 16.74 13.64 -1.96
C ILE A 166 17.16 14.47 -0.74
N LEU A 167 18.46 14.66 -0.48
CA LEU A 167 18.94 15.48 0.62
C LEU A 167 18.48 16.94 0.51
N VAL A 168 18.59 17.51 -0.70
CA VAL A 168 18.22 18.90 -0.97
C VAL A 168 16.74 19.13 -0.78
N GLU A 169 15.88 18.25 -1.32
CA GLU A 169 14.44 18.37 -1.15
C GLU A 169 14.02 18.15 0.31
N ALA A 170 14.69 17.25 1.04
CA ALA A 170 14.44 17.02 2.46
C ALA A 170 14.80 18.27 3.31
N ALA A 171 15.98 18.85 3.07
CA ALA A 171 16.42 20.06 3.75
C ALA A 171 15.49 21.24 3.43
N SER A 172 15.09 21.40 2.16
CA SER A 172 14.13 22.41 1.74
C SER A 172 12.78 22.25 2.44
N LYS A 173 12.27 21.01 2.54
CA LYS A 173 11.02 20.69 3.26
C LYS A 173 11.12 21.04 4.74
N PHE A 174 12.24 20.69 5.38
CA PHE A 174 12.51 21.05 6.77
C PHE A 174 12.54 22.56 6.98
N LEU A 175 13.32 23.31 6.19
CA LEU A 175 13.45 24.75 6.33
C LEU A 175 12.11 25.49 6.13
N ARG A 176 11.27 25.03 5.18
CA ARG A 176 9.92 25.60 4.99
C ARG A 176 8.99 25.32 6.17
N GLU A 177 9.07 24.12 6.75
CA GLU A 177 8.29 23.80 7.94
C GLU A 177 8.79 24.59 9.16
N LEU A 178 10.11 24.72 9.33
CA LEU A 178 10.74 25.53 10.36
C LEU A 178 10.27 26.98 10.27
N LYS A 179 10.28 27.59 9.07
CA LYS A 179 9.74 28.96 8.85
C LYS A 179 8.30 29.12 9.33
N ARG A 180 7.46 28.11 9.09
CA ARG A 180 6.02 28.12 9.39
C ARG A 180 5.72 27.89 10.87
N LYS A 181 6.51 27.03 11.53
CA LYS A 181 6.22 26.53 12.89
C LYS A 181 7.08 27.19 13.96
N LEU A 182 8.33 27.53 13.65
CA LEU A 182 9.34 28.08 14.55
C LEU A 182 10.07 29.25 13.85
N PRO A 183 9.38 30.37 13.55
CA PRO A 183 9.94 31.47 12.77
C PRO A 183 11.19 32.11 13.41
N GLU A 184 11.25 32.16 14.74
CA GLU A 184 12.42 32.67 15.48
C GLU A 184 13.68 31.82 15.22
N HIS A 185 13.51 30.50 15.16
CA HIS A 185 14.60 29.57 14.87
C HIS A 185 15.02 29.62 13.40
N TYR A 186 14.05 29.78 12.49
CA TYR A 186 14.33 29.97 11.07
C TYR A 186 15.21 31.20 10.79
N ALA A 187 15.05 32.28 11.56
CA ALA A 187 15.87 33.48 11.43
C ALA A 187 17.34 33.27 11.80
N THR A 188 17.68 32.19 12.51
CA THR A 188 19.06 31.82 12.87
C THR A 188 19.78 30.97 11.82
N VAL A 189 19.08 30.59 10.74
CA VAL A 189 19.66 29.80 9.65
C VAL A 189 20.55 30.71 8.79
N GLU A 190 21.74 30.22 8.43
CA GLU A 190 22.68 30.94 7.57
C GLU A 190 22.05 31.30 6.21
N THR A 191 22.30 32.54 5.74
CA THR A 191 21.71 33.07 4.51
C THR A 191 22.10 32.27 3.27
N GLU A 192 23.33 31.76 3.20
CA GLU A 192 23.77 30.93 2.08
C GLU A 192 23.05 29.58 2.03
N VAL A 193 22.71 28.99 3.20
CA VAL A 193 21.89 27.77 3.27
C VAL A 193 20.48 28.08 2.75
N LEU A 194 19.87 29.19 3.18
CA LEU A 194 18.55 29.58 2.68
C LEU A 194 18.55 29.80 1.16
N ARG A 195 19.60 30.44 0.63
CA ARG A 195 19.79 30.63 -0.82
C ARG A 195 19.87 29.29 -1.56
N LYS A 196 20.70 28.36 -1.09
CA LYS A 196 20.94 27.04 -1.73
C LYS A 196 19.70 26.13 -1.72
N TYR A 197 18.97 26.05 -0.60
CA TYR A 197 17.93 25.03 -0.39
C TYR A 197 16.50 25.56 -0.54
N VAL A 198 16.23 26.83 -0.24
CA VAL A 198 14.88 27.41 -0.26
C VAL A 198 14.65 28.25 -1.50
N GLU A 199 15.50 29.25 -1.74
CA GLU A 199 15.36 30.20 -2.86
C GLU A 199 15.79 29.60 -4.19
N ARG A 200 16.85 28.78 -4.17
CA ARG A 200 17.43 28.10 -5.33
C ARG A 200 17.87 29.05 -6.44
N GLN A 201 18.56 30.14 -6.08
CA GLN A 201 19.04 31.17 -7.01
C GLN A 201 20.58 31.27 -7.08
N GLY A 202 21.10 31.43 -8.31
CA GLY A 202 22.53 31.66 -8.58
C GLY A 202 23.38 30.39 -8.70
N ASP A 203 24.69 30.59 -8.96
CA ASP A 203 25.67 29.50 -9.07
C ASP A 203 25.79 28.73 -7.75
N GLY A 204 25.97 27.41 -7.85
CA GLY A 204 26.06 26.52 -6.68
C GLY A 204 24.72 26.03 -6.13
N CYS A 205 23.58 26.55 -6.61
CA CYS A 205 22.28 25.99 -6.27
C CYS A 205 22.12 24.58 -6.83
N PHE A 206 21.38 23.73 -6.12
CA PHE A 206 21.12 22.34 -6.49
C PHE A 206 20.01 22.19 -7.55
N ALA A 207 19.63 23.28 -8.21
CA ALA A 207 18.77 23.26 -9.38
C ALA A 207 19.59 22.82 -10.60
N ASP A 208 19.09 21.85 -11.35
CA ASP A 208 19.61 21.44 -12.67
C ASP A 208 21.11 21.07 -12.74
N THR A 209 21.66 20.49 -11.67
CA THR A 209 23.04 19.97 -11.69
C THR A 209 23.15 18.74 -12.59
N ARG A 210 24.15 18.72 -13.48
CA ARG A 210 24.46 17.55 -14.30
C ARG A 210 24.85 16.36 -13.41
N PRO A 211 24.61 15.11 -13.81
CA PRO A 211 25.00 13.93 -13.01
C PRO A 211 26.48 13.90 -12.59
N SER A 212 27.38 14.43 -13.42
CA SER A 212 28.82 14.56 -13.13
C SER A 212 29.13 15.56 -12.01
N GLU A 213 28.34 16.61 -11.87
CA GLU A 213 28.48 17.63 -10.81
C GLU A 213 27.79 17.19 -9.52
N SER A 214 26.71 16.40 -9.63
CA SER A 214 25.96 15.89 -8.47
C SER A 214 26.82 15.04 -7.52
N LYS A 215 27.78 14.26 -8.05
CA LYS A 215 28.72 13.48 -7.23
C LYS A 215 29.69 14.37 -6.45
N ARG A 216 30.08 15.52 -7.00
CA ARG A 216 31.02 16.45 -6.39
C ARG A 216 30.36 17.31 -5.30
N ARG A 217 29.07 17.64 -5.46
CA ARG A 217 28.33 18.48 -4.52
C ARG A 217 27.60 17.71 -3.41
N LEU A 218 27.54 16.39 -3.50
CA LEU A 218 26.90 15.56 -2.47
C LEU A 218 27.60 15.67 -1.09
N PRO A 219 28.95 15.70 -0.99
CA PRO A 219 29.62 15.95 0.29
C PRO A 219 29.32 17.34 0.87
N GLU A 220 29.28 18.39 0.04
CA GLU A 220 28.91 19.75 0.46
C GLU A 220 27.50 19.77 1.06
N ALA A 221 26.54 19.14 0.36
CA ALA A 221 25.17 19.04 0.85
C ALA A 221 25.06 18.23 2.15
N ALA A 222 25.87 17.18 2.29
CA ALA A 222 25.93 16.38 3.52
C ALA A 222 26.45 17.20 4.71
N GLN A 223 27.45 18.06 4.49
CA GLN A 223 27.97 18.97 5.53
C GLN A 223 26.92 20.01 5.94
N ASP A 224 26.27 20.67 4.98
CA ASP A 224 25.20 21.63 5.25
C ASP A 224 24.05 20.99 6.06
N VAL A 225 23.62 19.79 5.65
CA VAL A 225 22.55 19.04 6.34
C VAL A 225 23.00 18.64 7.75
N TYR A 226 24.24 18.20 7.93
CA TYR A 226 24.76 17.88 9.26
C TYR A 226 24.76 19.09 10.19
N ALA A 227 25.16 20.27 9.69
CA ALA A 227 25.10 21.52 10.46
C ALA A 227 23.66 21.86 10.89
N LEU A 228 22.69 21.72 9.97
CA LEU A 228 21.27 21.90 10.29
C LEU A 228 20.79 20.90 11.35
N LEU A 229 21.18 19.62 11.25
CA LEU A 229 20.83 18.61 12.24
C LEU A 229 21.41 18.95 13.61
N GLN A 230 22.68 19.35 13.69
CA GLN A 230 23.32 19.75 14.96
C GLN A 230 22.65 20.98 15.60
N GLN A 231 22.31 21.98 14.78
CA GLN A 231 21.68 23.21 15.24
C GLN A 231 20.27 22.97 15.80
N PHE A 232 19.49 22.09 15.18
CA PHE A 232 18.06 21.95 15.46
C PHE A 232 17.65 20.64 16.15
N GLN A 233 18.60 19.76 16.50
CA GLN A 233 18.33 18.49 17.19
C GLN A 233 17.58 18.62 18.53
N GLN A 234 17.65 19.76 19.21
CA GLN A 234 16.92 19.97 20.48
C GLN A 234 15.63 20.76 20.30
N THR A 235 15.59 21.67 19.33
CA THR A 235 14.51 22.65 19.17
C THR A 235 13.46 22.23 18.15
N ALA A 236 13.83 21.42 17.16
CA ALA A 236 12.96 21.00 16.06
C ALA A 236 12.81 19.47 15.94
N ALA A 237 13.28 18.70 16.93
CA ALA A 237 13.27 17.22 16.92
C ALA A 237 11.89 16.60 16.69
N SER A 238 10.83 17.28 17.14
CA SER A 238 9.45 16.84 17.00
C SER A 238 8.82 17.17 15.65
N LEU A 239 9.50 17.93 14.79
CA LEU A 239 8.98 18.26 13.46
C LEU A 239 9.11 17.04 12.54
N PRO A 240 8.03 16.59 11.86
CA PRO A 240 8.10 15.45 10.96
C PRO A 240 9.13 15.62 9.84
N SER A 241 9.29 16.83 9.31
CA SER A 241 10.31 17.12 8.30
C SER A 241 11.75 17.01 8.83
N PHE A 242 11.98 17.30 10.12
CA PHE A 242 13.29 17.14 10.75
C PHE A 242 13.62 15.65 10.97
N GLN A 243 12.64 14.87 11.42
CA GLN A 243 12.78 13.42 11.57
C GLN A 243 13.08 12.75 10.23
N LEU A 244 12.37 13.17 9.17
CA LEU A 244 12.63 12.71 7.80
C LEU A 244 14.02 13.10 7.31
N LEU A 245 14.46 14.34 7.54
CA LEU A 245 15.80 14.79 7.18
C LEU A 245 16.89 13.97 7.91
N THR A 246 16.68 13.71 9.20
CA THR A 246 17.58 12.90 10.04
C THR A 246 17.68 11.47 9.51
N ARG A 247 16.55 10.84 9.16
CA ARG A 247 16.50 9.50 8.56
C ARG A 247 17.27 9.46 7.24
N ILE A 248 16.97 10.38 6.32
CA ILE A 248 17.64 10.45 5.01
C ILE A 248 19.15 10.65 5.17
N PHE A 249 19.57 11.50 6.11
CA PHE A 249 20.99 11.70 6.41
C PHE A 249 21.64 10.40 6.90
N ALA A 250 21.03 9.68 7.84
CA ALA A 250 21.57 8.41 8.35
C ALA A 250 21.65 7.31 7.27
N GLU A 251 20.70 7.28 6.33
CA GLU A 251 20.69 6.34 5.21
C GLU A 251 21.82 6.61 4.20
N GLN A 252 22.18 7.88 3.98
CA GLN A 252 23.12 8.28 2.93
C GLN A 252 24.51 8.68 3.42
N CYS A 253 24.67 9.04 4.69
CA CYS A 253 25.86 9.62 5.28
C CYS A 253 26.25 8.92 6.59
N GLU A 254 27.47 9.15 7.03
CA GLU A 254 27.98 8.74 8.34
C GLU A 254 28.82 9.85 8.96
N VAL A 255 28.71 9.98 10.27
CA VAL A 255 29.51 10.95 11.04
C VAL A 255 30.82 10.26 11.41
N VAL A 256 31.94 10.90 11.10
CA VAL A 256 33.29 10.39 11.37
C VAL A 256 34.00 11.27 12.38
N ASN A 257 34.95 10.69 13.12
CA ASN A 257 35.76 11.40 14.11
C ASN A 257 36.91 12.18 13.45
N ASP A 258 36.59 12.98 12.43
CA ASP A 258 37.52 13.89 11.76
C ASP A 258 37.04 15.33 12.00
N PRO A 259 37.81 16.17 12.71
CA PRO A 259 37.45 17.56 12.98
C PRO A 259 37.31 18.42 11.72
N ASP A 260 38.07 18.12 10.66
CA ASP A 260 38.10 18.90 9.42
C ASP A 260 37.03 18.42 8.42
N GLN A 261 36.66 17.14 8.48
CA GLN A 261 35.62 16.56 7.63
C GLN A 261 34.72 15.59 8.43
N PRO A 262 33.80 16.10 9.26
CA PRO A 262 33.02 15.28 10.19
C PRO A 262 31.99 14.37 9.51
N VAL A 263 31.80 14.47 8.20
CA VAL A 263 30.75 13.74 7.46
C VAL A 263 31.35 13.05 6.24
N MET A 264 31.10 11.74 6.14
CA MET A 264 31.39 10.94 4.95
C MET A 264 30.09 10.49 4.28
N VAL A 265 30.06 10.54 2.95
CA VAL A 265 28.92 10.04 2.15
C VAL A 265 29.11 8.55 1.92
N ARG A 266 28.12 7.74 2.31
CA ARG A 266 28.14 6.28 2.11
C ARG A 266 28.14 5.94 0.61
N PRO A 267 28.75 4.83 0.19
CA PRO A 267 28.57 4.32 -1.17
C PRO A 267 27.10 3.92 -1.41
N PRO A 268 26.62 3.90 -2.67
CA PRO A 268 25.28 3.41 -2.99
C PRO A 268 25.11 1.96 -2.51
N ARG A 269 24.07 1.68 -1.72
CA ARG A 269 23.73 0.31 -1.32
C ARG A 269 23.08 -0.42 -2.49
N THR A 270 23.47 -1.67 -2.73
CA THR A 270 22.95 -2.51 -3.82
C THR A 270 21.90 -3.53 -3.35
N SER A 271 21.81 -3.80 -2.05
CA SER A 271 20.99 -4.87 -1.48
C SER A 271 19.85 -4.39 -0.57
N ASP A 272 19.88 -3.15 -0.12
CA ASP A 272 18.90 -2.59 0.83
C ASP A 272 17.87 -1.74 0.07
N CYS A 273 16.65 -2.26 -0.06
CA CYS A 273 15.55 -1.62 -0.78
C CYS A 273 14.66 -0.75 0.13
N ASN A 274 15.04 -0.54 1.40
CA ASN A 274 14.26 0.20 2.40
C ASN A 274 14.65 1.69 2.55
N THR A 275 15.42 2.23 1.61
CA THR A 275 15.82 3.65 1.62
C THR A 275 14.71 4.57 1.14
N VAL A 276 14.65 5.80 1.66
CA VAL A 276 13.74 6.84 1.19
C VAL A 276 14.05 7.22 -0.26
N LEU A 277 13.07 7.05 -1.15
CA LEU A 277 13.20 7.38 -2.56
C LEU A 277 12.95 8.86 -2.85
N SER A 278 12.03 9.47 -2.11
CA SER A 278 11.65 10.88 -2.27
C SER A 278 11.10 11.45 -0.95
N PRO A 279 11.50 12.67 -0.55
CA PRO A 279 10.89 13.34 0.60
C PRO A 279 9.41 13.71 0.40
N ALA A 280 8.92 13.69 -0.84
CA ALA A 280 7.52 13.92 -1.15
C ALA A 280 6.62 12.72 -0.79
N ASP A 281 7.17 11.50 -0.87
CA ASP A 281 6.49 10.26 -0.53
C ASP A 281 7.51 9.30 0.12
N PRO A 282 7.76 9.46 1.44
CA PRO A 282 8.85 8.78 2.13
C PRO A 282 8.60 7.28 2.37
N ASP A 283 7.36 6.84 2.23
CA ASP A 283 6.95 5.45 2.47
C ASP A 283 6.98 4.60 1.19
N ALA A 284 7.06 5.26 0.02
CA ALA A 284 7.21 4.58 -1.27
C ALA A 284 8.52 3.80 -1.33
N SER A 285 8.42 2.60 -1.90
CA SER A 285 9.53 1.66 -2.04
C SER A 285 9.72 1.25 -3.49
N TYR A 286 10.85 0.60 -3.80
CA TYR A 286 11.25 0.32 -5.17
C TYR A 286 11.28 -1.18 -5.45
N ASN A 287 10.78 -1.56 -6.62
CA ASN A 287 10.96 -2.87 -7.21
C ASN A 287 11.49 -2.72 -8.64
N LYS A 288 12.47 -3.55 -9.01
CA LYS A 288 13.12 -3.49 -10.33
C LYS A 288 12.15 -3.67 -11.50
N HIS A 289 11.13 -4.49 -11.33
CA HIS A 289 10.16 -4.84 -12.37
C HIS A 289 8.92 -3.94 -12.33
N LYS A 290 8.51 -3.51 -11.13
CA LYS A 290 7.26 -2.75 -10.90
C LYS A 290 7.47 -1.23 -10.74
N GLY A 291 8.70 -0.78 -10.51
CA GLY A 291 9.04 0.63 -10.31
C GLY A 291 8.90 1.09 -8.85
N ALA A 292 8.77 2.40 -8.65
CA ALA A 292 8.58 3.02 -7.33
C ALA A 292 7.10 3.16 -6.96
N GLY A 293 6.74 2.76 -5.75
CA GLY A 293 5.37 2.87 -5.22
C GLY A 293 5.10 1.86 -4.11
N TYR A 294 3.91 1.26 -4.19
CA TYR A 294 3.34 0.34 -3.20
C TYR A 294 2.85 -0.95 -3.85
N MET A 295 2.96 -2.06 -3.12
CA MET A 295 2.28 -3.29 -3.47
C MET A 295 0.94 -3.30 -2.76
N VAL A 296 -0.15 -3.49 -3.50
CA VAL A 296 -1.49 -3.58 -2.93
C VAL A 296 -2.00 -5.00 -3.10
N GLN A 297 -2.37 -5.62 -1.98
CA GLN A 297 -2.96 -6.95 -1.90
C GLN A 297 -4.47 -6.77 -1.84
N ILE A 298 -5.20 -7.39 -2.76
CA ILE A 298 -6.65 -7.23 -2.89
C ILE A 298 -7.29 -8.60 -2.86
N MET A 299 -8.21 -8.81 -1.91
CA MET A 299 -9.08 -9.98 -1.87
C MET A 299 -10.48 -9.58 -2.27
N GLU A 300 -11.11 -10.38 -3.12
CA GLU A 300 -12.50 -10.17 -3.53
C GLU A 300 -13.28 -11.49 -3.57
N THR A 301 -14.59 -11.40 -3.33
CA THR A 301 -15.51 -12.51 -3.54
C THR A 301 -15.65 -12.80 -5.03
N TYR A 302 -15.99 -14.03 -5.37
CA TYR A 302 -16.42 -14.34 -6.73
C TYR A 302 -17.50 -15.42 -6.71
N VAL A 303 -18.38 -15.37 -7.71
CA VAL A 303 -19.35 -16.44 -7.95
C VAL A 303 -18.91 -17.20 -9.20
N GLU A 304 -18.77 -18.52 -9.08
CA GLU A 304 -18.63 -19.38 -10.26
C GLU A 304 -19.91 -19.24 -11.07
N HIS A 305 -19.79 -18.87 -12.34
CA HIS A 305 -20.93 -18.76 -13.24
C HIS A 305 -21.65 -20.12 -13.37
N ALA A 306 -22.55 -20.42 -12.44
CA ALA A 306 -23.64 -21.34 -12.67
C ALA A 306 -24.63 -20.62 -13.58
N GLU A 307 -25.17 -21.31 -14.59
CA GLU A 307 -26.33 -20.77 -15.29
C GLU A 307 -27.39 -20.42 -14.24
N PRO A 308 -27.94 -19.19 -14.27
CA PRO A 308 -28.90 -18.78 -13.25
C PRO A 308 -30.05 -19.78 -13.25
N ALA A 309 -30.30 -20.41 -12.10
CA ALA A 309 -31.40 -21.36 -11.94
C ALA A 309 -32.77 -20.70 -12.17
N ASP A 310 -32.83 -19.37 -12.01
CA ASP A 310 -33.99 -18.52 -12.27
C ASP A 310 -33.54 -17.22 -12.97
N GLU A 311 -34.11 -16.91 -14.13
CA GLU A 311 -33.82 -15.67 -14.89
C GLU A 311 -34.25 -14.38 -14.16
N GLN A 312 -34.87 -14.49 -12.99
CA GLN A 312 -35.48 -13.38 -12.23
C GLN A 312 -34.67 -12.91 -11.02
N GLU A 313 -33.68 -13.68 -10.54
CA GLU A 313 -32.83 -13.20 -9.44
C GLU A 313 -31.74 -12.26 -9.96
N PRO A 314 -31.60 -11.05 -9.39
CA PRO A 314 -30.54 -10.14 -9.81
C PRO A 314 -29.17 -10.73 -9.45
N VAL A 315 -28.25 -10.72 -10.41
CA VAL A 315 -26.86 -11.15 -10.21
C VAL A 315 -26.25 -10.31 -9.09
N LYS A 316 -25.81 -10.98 -8.03
CA LYS A 316 -25.11 -10.33 -6.91
C LYS A 316 -23.73 -9.87 -7.39
N PRO A 317 -23.27 -8.68 -6.96
CA PRO A 317 -21.95 -8.19 -7.31
C PRO A 317 -20.87 -8.92 -6.52
N ASP A 318 -19.68 -8.98 -7.11
CA ASP A 318 -18.45 -9.31 -6.40
C ASP A 318 -18.01 -8.10 -5.54
N LEU A 319 -17.55 -8.35 -4.32
CA LEU A 319 -17.12 -7.33 -3.39
C LEU A 319 -15.68 -7.55 -2.96
N ILE A 320 -14.92 -6.46 -2.93
CA ILE A 320 -13.57 -6.44 -2.36
C ILE A 320 -13.71 -6.55 -0.84
N THR A 321 -13.19 -7.65 -0.28
CA THR A 321 -13.28 -7.97 1.15
C THR A 321 -12.05 -7.50 1.90
N HIS A 322 -10.86 -7.49 1.29
CA HIS A 322 -9.61 -7.10 1.94
C HIS A 322 -8.75 -6.24 1.02
N VAL A 323 -8.11 -5.22 1.59
CA VAL A 323 -7.10 -4.40 0.93
C VAL A 323 -5.96 -4.15 1.91
N ALA A 324 -4.75 -4.55 1.54
CA ALA A 324 -3.55 -4.23 2.30
C ALA A 324 -2.51 -3.54 1.42
N VAL A 325 -2.05 -2.37 1.86
CA VAL A 325 -1.02 -1.59 1.18
C VAL A 325 0.33 -1.83 1.85
N GLY A 326 1.23 -2.47 1.13
CA GLY A 326 2.57 -2.82 1.58
C GLY A 326 3.67 -2.20 0.72
N LYS A 327 4.91 -2.52 1.09
CA LYS A 327 6.08 -2.14 0.29
C LYS A 327 6.14 -2.97 -0.99
N MET A 328 6.72 -2.39 -2.04
CA MET A 328 7.07 -3.06 -3.29
C MET A 328 8.06 -4.23 -3.13
N THR A 329 8.68 -4.34 -1.96
CA THR A 329 9.60 -5.42 -1.58
C THR A 329 8.91 -6.58 -0.87
N THR A 330 7.64 -6.45 -0.49
CA THR A 330 6.88 -7.51 0.17
C THR A 330 6.65 -8.66 -0.81
N HIS A 331 6.89 -9.89 -0.35
CA HIS A 331 6.57 -11.08 -1.14
C HIS A 331 5.09 -11.43 -0.98
N ASP A 332 4.47 -11.91 -2.07
CA ASP A 332 3.06 -12.27 -2.09
C ASP A 332 2.70 -13.38 -1.08
N GLN A 333 3.65 -14.25 -0.73
CA GLN A 333 3.45 -15.30 0.26
C GLN A 333 3.22 -14.75 1.68
N ASP A 334 3.86 -13.62 1.98
CA ASP A 334 3.80 -12.98 3.30
C ASP A 334 2.46 -12.25 3.53
N SER A 335 1.62 -12.08 2.49
CA SER A 335 0.34 -11.36 2.62
C SER A 335 -0.85 -12.26 2.98
N ILE A 336 -0.72 -13.58 2.83
CA ILE A 336 -1.83 -14.52 3.05
C ILE A 336 -2.27 -14.52 4.51
N GLU A 337 -1.34 -14.68 5.45
CA GLU A 337 -1.66 -14.74 6.88
C GLU A 337 -2.36 -13.44 7.35
N PRO A 338 -1.80 -12.23 7.09
CA PRO A 338 -2.50 -10.98 7.43
C PRO A 338 -3.88 -10.85 6.80
N ALA A 339 -4.04 -11.28 5.54
CA ALA A 339 -5.32 -11.20 4.86
C ALA A 339 -6.36 -12.14 5.50
N LEU A 340 -5.96 -13.38 5.83
CA LEU A 340 -6.82 -14.37 6.50
C LEU A 340 -7.20 -13.94 7.92
N GLU A 341 -6.27 -13.31 8.67
CA GLU A 341 -6.56 -12.74 9.99
C GLU A 341 -7.59 -11.62 9.92
N ASP A 342 -7.45 -10.69 8.96
CA ASP A 342 -8.39 -9.58 8.76
C ASP A 342 -9.81 -10.06 8.45
N VAL A 343 -9.96 -10.93 7.44
CA VAL A 343 -11.28 -11.43 7.05
C VAL A 343 -11.88 -12.35 8.11
N HIS A 344 -11.05 -13.04 8.90
CA HIS A 344 -11.52 -13.82 10.05
C HIS A 344 -12.06 -12.92 11.16
N ALA A 345 -11.35 -11.85 11.52
CA ALA A 345 -11.78 -10.89 12.54
C ALA A 345 -13.13 -10.22 12.18
N ARG A 346 -13.42 -10.11 10.88
CA ARG A 346 -14.65 -9.51 10.33
C ARG A 346 -15.77 -10.51 10.04
N ASN A 347 -15.56 -11.80 10.32
CA ASN A 347 -16.52 -12.87 10.00
C ASN A 347 -16.89 -12.97 8.51
N VAL A 348 -15.96 -12.63 7.62
CA VAL A 348 -16.09 -12.73 6.15
C VAL A 348 -15.00 -13.64 5.56
N LYS A 349 -14.57 -14.63 6.34
CA LYS A 349 -13.50 -15.56 5.98
C LYS A 349 -13.96 -16.55 4.89
N PRO A 350 -13.15 -16.81 3.85
CA PRO A 350 -13.48 -17.82 2.86
C PRO A 350 -13.30 -19.25 3.38
N GLU A 351 -13.94 -20.19 2.70
CA GLU A 351 -13.65 -21.63 2.76
C GLU A 351 -12.60 -22.00 1.69
N GLU A 352 -12.68 -21.36 0.51
CA GLU A 352 -11.76 -21.52 -0.62
C GLU A 352 -11.16 -20.18 -1.02
N LEU A 353 -9.82 -20.13 -1.11
CA LEU A 353 -9.08 -18.96 -1.56
C LEU A 353 -8.30 -19.29 -2.84
N LEU A 354 -8.73 -18.72 -3.97
CA LEU A 354 -7.96 -18.78 -5.21
C LEU A 354 -6.84 -17.75 -5.18
N ALA A 355 -5.65 -18.16 -5.63
CA ALA A 355 -4.54 -17.24 -5.74
C ALA A 355 -3.60 -17.65 -6.87
N ASP A 356 -2.78 -16.71 -7.32
CA ASP A 356 -1.76 -16.98 -8.33
C ASP A 356 -0.66 -17.91 -7.83
N SER A 357 0.13 -18.45 -8.75
CA SER A 357 1.17 -19.44 -8.43
C SER A 357 2.24 -18.94 -7.46
N HIS A 358 2.40 -17.62 -7.32
CA HIS A 358 3.29 -17.02 -6.33
C HIS A 358 2.82 -17.22 -4.88
N TYR A 359 1.52 -17.42 -4.65
CA TYR A 359 0.91 -17.71 -3.36
C TYR A 359 0.86 -19.22 -3.03
N GLY A 360 1.24 -20.08 -3.98
CA GLY A 360 1.16 -21.54 -3.84
C GLY A 360 2.36 -22.20 -3.16
N SER A 361 3.01 -21.54 -2.19
CA SER A 361 4.13 -22.14 -1.46
C SER A 361 3.66 -23.17 -0.42
N ASN A 362 4.51 -24.11 -0.01
CA ASN A 362 4.15 -25.07 1.03
C ASN A 362 3.76 -24.36 2.34
N ASP A 363 4.51 -23.35 2.73
CA ASP A 363 4.25 -22.54 3.93
C ASP A 363 2.88 -21.86 3.82
N SER A 364 2.57 -21.27 2.65
CA SER A 364 1.27 -20.68 2.35
C SER A 364 0.12 -21.68 2.50
N LEU A 365 0.26 -22.88 1.93
CA LEU A 365 -0.75 -23.94 2.03
C LEU A 365 -0.95 -24.42 3.48
N GLU A 366 0.13 -24.53 4.25
CA GLU A 366 0.06 -24.85 5.68
C GLU A 366 -0.66 -23.76 6.47
N THR A 367 -0.36 -22.48 6.22
CA THR A 367 -1.08 -21.34 6.81
C THR A 367 -2.58 -21.42 6.49
N GLY A 368 -2.95 -21.67 5.22
CA GLY A 368 -4.34 -21.87 4.85
C GLY A 368 -5.01 -22.96 5.68
N ARG A 369 -4.36 -24.13 5.79
CA ARG A 369 -4.85 -25.26 6.59
C ARG A 369 -5.01 -24.91 8.07
N LEU A 370 -4.09 -24.14 8.66
CA LEU A 370 -4.18 -23.69 10.05
C LEU A 370 -5.39 -22.76 10.28
N HIS A 371 -5.72 -21.93 9.29
CA HIS A 371 -6.89 -21.05 9.33
C HIS A 371 -8.19 -21.73 8.86
N GLY A 372 -8.13 -23.00 8.47
CA GLY A 372 -9.27 -23.77 7.95
C GLY A 372 -9.76 -23.28 6.59
N VAL A 373 -8.84 -22.79 5.75
CA VAL A 373 -9.09 -22.26 4.40
C VAL A 373 -8.33 -23.12 3.39
N THR A 374 -9.00 -23.58 2.34
CA THR A 374 -8.37 -24.31 1.25
C THR A 374 -7.79 -23.31 0.24
N ILE A 375 -6.46 -23.19 0.20
CA ILE A 375 -5.78 -22.34 -0.80
C ILE A 375 -5.58 -23.14 -2.08
N ILE A 376 -6.05 -22.60 -3.19
CA ILE A 376 -5.93 -23.20 -4.51
C ILE A 376 -5.08 -22.26 -5.37
N ALA A 377 -3.86 -22.69 -5.65
CA ALA A 377 -2.91 -21.96 -6.48
C ALA A 377 -2.28 -22.89 -7.52
N PRO A 378 -2.05 -22.43 -8.76
CA PRO A 378 -1.34 -23.22 -9.76
C PRO A 378 0.08 -23.54 -9.30
N SER A 379 0.55 -24.77 -9.57
CA SER A 379 1.95 -25.13 -9.33
C SER A 379 2.88 -24.33 -10.26
N MET A 380 3.92 -23.71 -9.69
CA MET A 380 4.95 -23.05 -10.49
C MET A 380 5.64 -24.06 -11.42
N PRO A 381 5.90 -23.70 -12.69
CA PRO A 381 6.60 -24.59 -13.60
C PRO A 381 8.01 -24.87 -13.09
N ALA A 382 8.43 -26.13 -13.15
CA ALA A 382 9.78 -26.51 -12.71
C ALA A 382 10.88 -25.73 -13.45
N LYS A 383 11.89 -25.28 -12.71
CA LYS A 383 13.03 -24.53 -13.26
C LYS A 383 13.73 -25.35 -14.34
N GLY A 384 13.86 -24.78 -15.54
CA GLY A 384 14.50 -25.44 -16.68
C GLY A 384 13.54 -25.99 -17.73
N LYS A 385 12.25 -26.17 -17.40
CA LYS A 385 11.22 -26.67 -18.33
C LYS A 385 11.13 -25.80 -19.60
N GLN A 386 11.08 -24.48 -19.44
CA GLN A 386 11.08 -23.53 -20.56
C GLN A 386 12.41 -23.45 -21.33
N GLN A 387 13.50 -23.98 -20.78
CA GLN A 387 14.81 -24.05 -21.44
C GLN A 387 15.01 -25.38 -22.18
N GLY A 388 13.98 -26.23 -22.26
CA GLY A 388 14.08 -27.59 -22.83
C GLY A 388 14.94 -28.55 -22.00
N LYS A 389 15.18 -28.22 -20.72
CA LYS A 389 15.91 -29.09 -19.80
C LYS A 389 14.94 -30.05 -19.12
N LEU A 390 15.45 -31.24 -18.84
CA LEU A 390 14.79 -32.18 -17.94
C LEU A 390 14.70 -31.56 -16.54
N THR A 391 13.56 -31.77 -15.91
CA THR A 391 13.22 -31.26 -14.58
C THR A 391 12.92 -32.41 -13.64
N LEU A 392 12.71 -32.14 -12.35
CA LEU A 392 12.34 -33.19 -11.39
C LEU A 392 11.02 -33.90 -11.75
N GLU A 393 10.13 -33.25 -12.51
CA GLU A 393 8.87 -33.84 -12.99
C GLU A 393 9.11 -34.99 -13.98
N ASP A 394 10.26 -35.02 -14.66
CA ASP A 394 10.62 -36.07 -15.61
C ASP A 394 11.22 -37.31 -14.91
N PHE A 395 11.53 -37.21 -13.61
CA PHE A 395 12.08 -38.31 -12.82
C PHE A 395 10.95 -39.11 -12.16
N GLU A 396 11.16 -40.40 -12.01
CA GLU A 396 10.24 -41.25 -11.25
C GLU A 396 10.46 -40.99 -9.76
N LEU A 397 9.43 -40.49 -9.06
CA LEU A 397 9.47 -40.18 -7.63
C LEU A 397 8.63 -41.18 -6.83
N ALA A 398 9.10 -41.53 -5.63
CA ALA A 398 8.33 -42.25 -4.64
C ALA A 398 7.28 -41.34 -3.97
N ALA A 399 6.32 -41.94 -3.27
CA ALA A 399 5.26 -41.21 -2.56
C ALA A 399 5.79 -40.26 -1.47
N ASP A 400 7.00 -40.51 -0.96
CA ASP A 400 7.70 -39.65 0.01
C ASP A 400 8.64 -38.61 -0.65
N GLY A 401 8.56 -38.46 -1.97
CA GLY A 401 9.32 -37.47 -2.74
C GLY A 401 10.75 -37.90 -3.11
N ARG A 402 11.19 -39.11 -2.76
CA ARG A 402 12.52 -39.61 -3.15
C ARG A 402 12.58 -39.93 -4.64
N VAL A 403 13.71 -39.62 -5.28
CA VAL A 403 13.95 -40.00 -6.68
C VAL A 403 14.22 -41.50 -6.76
N LEU A 404 13.39 -42.24 -7.48
CA LEU A 404 13.54 -43.67 -7.76
C LEU A 404 14.39 -43.89 -9.02
N ARG A 405 14.08 -43.17 -10.10
CA ARG A 405 14.78 -43.31 -11.40
C ARG A 405 14.89 -41.98 -12.14
N CYS A 406 15.94 -41.86 -12.94
CA CYS A 406 16.04 -40.80 -13.94
C CYS A 406 15.25 -41.15 -15.22
N PRO A 407 15.02 -40.20 -16.14
CA PRO A 407 14.33 -40.44 -17.41
C PRO A 407 14.93 -41.56 -18.27
N GLU A 408 16.23 -41.84 -18.12
CA GLU A 408 16.95 -42.94 -18.78
C GLU A 408 16.98 -44.25 -17.95
N GLY A 409 16.14 -44.35 -16.92
CA GLY A 409 15.90 -45.55 -16.11
C GLY A 409 16.94 -45.87 -15.04
N GLN A 410 17.96 -45.03 -14.86
CA GLN A 410 19.02 -45.23 -13.87
C GLN A 410 18.54 -44.91 -12.45
N ALA A 411 18.84 -45.79 -11.50
CA ALA A 411 18.59 -45.55 -10.08
C ALA A 411 19.73 -44.72 -9.45
N PRO A 412 19.45 -43.89 -8.44
CA PRO A 412 20.50 -43.16 -7.73
C PRO A 412 21.37 -44.12 -6.90
N ILE A 413 22.66 -43.78 -6.77
CA ILE A 413 23.59 -44.49 -5.87
C ILE A 413 23.27 -44.14 -4.42
N GLU A 414 22.97 -42.88 -4.17
CA GLU A 414 22.78 -42.35 -2.83
C GLU A 414 21.69 -41.29 -2.86
N THR A 415 20.81 -41.34 -1.87
CA THR A 415 19.78 -40.33 -1.65
C THR A 415 19.85 -39.92 -0.18
N SER A 416 20.17 -38.66 0.08
CA SER A 416 20.20 -38.10 1.43
C SER A 416 19.12 -37.03 1.56
N ILE A 417 18.29 -37.15 2.58
CA ILE A 417 17.27 -36.16 2.93
C ILE A 417 17.82 -35.35 4.10
N GLY A 418 18.11 -34.07 3.88
CA GLY A 418 18.30 -33.09 4.96
C GLY A 418 17.00 -32.35 5.27
N ASP A 419 16.99 -31.51 6.30
CA ASP A 419 15.78 -30.83 6.80
C ASP A 419 15.01 -30.02 5.73
N VAL A 420 15.71 -29.48 4.72
CA VAL A 420 15.13 -28.62 3.67
C VAL A 420 15.55 -29.04 2.24
N LYS A 421 16.41 -30.06 2.10
CA LYS A 421 17.01 -30.41 0.81
C LYS A 421 17.10 -31.93 0.61
N LEU A 422 16.53 -32.40 -0.49
CA LEU A 422 16.78 -33.71 -1.04
C LEU A 422 18.04 -33.64 -1.92
N GLN A 423 19.07 -34.41 -1.59
CA GLN A 423 20.26 -34.58 -2.42
C GLN A 423 20.30 -36.00 -2.97
N VAL A 424 20.45 -36.10 -4.29
CA VAL A 424 20.44 -37.36 -5.02
C VAL A 424 21.73 -37.45 -5.84
N LEU A 425 22.47 -38.54 -5.67
CA LEU A 425 23.72 -38.81 -6.37
C LEU A 425 23.55 -39.98 -7.34
N PHE A 426 24.02 -39.77 -8.56
CA PHE A 426 24.04 -40.78 -9.62
C PHE A 426 25.48 -41.15 -9.98
N ASP A 427 25.67 -42.31 -10.61
CA ASP A 427 26.99 -42.76 -11.06
C ASP A 427 27.56 -41.80 -12.10
N SER A 428 28.73 -41.22 -11.80
CA SER A 428 29.38 -40.25 -12.69
C SER A 428 29.78 -40.84 -14.03
N SER A 429 30.13 -42.14 -14.09
CA SER A 429 30.54 -42.80 -15.33
C SER A 429 29.33 -43.02 -16.25
N VAL A 430 28.19 -43.41 -15.68
CA VAL A 430 26.92 -43.59 -16.40
C VAL A 430 26.38 -42.24 -16.86
N CYS A 431 26.37 -41.21 -16.00
CA CYS A 431 25.93 -39.87 -16.37
C CYS A 431 26.83 -39.20 -17.42
N ALA A 432 28.15 -39.49 -17.42
CA ALA A 432 29.07 -38.91 -18.39
C ALA A 432 28.80 -39.39 -19.83
N ALA A 433 28.35 -40.63 -19.99
CA ALA A 433 28.02 -41.26 -21.27
C ALA A 433 26.54 -41.08 -21.70
N CYS A 434 25.74 -40.38 -20.89
CA CYS A 434 24.31 -40.22 -21.12
C CYS A 434 24.00 -39.31 -22.32
N PRO A 435 23.12 -39.72 -23.27
CA PRO A 435 22.71 -38.89 -24.41
C PRO A 435 22.05 -37.58 -24.00
N GLN A 436 21.31 -37.58 -22.89
CA GLN A 436 20.56 -36.44 -22.37
C GLN A 436 21.40 -35.50 -21.49
N ARG A 437 22.72 -35.68 -21.41
CA ARG A 437 23.59 -34.93 -20.50
C ARG A 437 23.50 -33.41 -20.66
N GLN A 438 23.30 -32.90 -21.88
CA GLN A 438 23.18 -31.45 -22.13
C GLN A 438 21.88 -30.86 -21.57
N CYS A 439 20.83 -31.67 -21.46
CA CYS A 439 19.51 -31.28 -20.97
C CYS A 439 19.26 -31.74 -19.53
N CYS A 440 20.16 -32.55 -18.95
CA CYS A 440 20.02 -33.12 -17.62
C CYS A 440 20.28 -32.06 -16.53
N PRO A 441 19.46 -32.03 -15.44
CA PRO A 441 19.65 -31.07 -14.35
C PRO A 441 20.83 -31.44 -13.43
N LEU A 442 21.45 -32.62 -13.59
CA LEU A 442 22.56 -33.09 -12.76
C LEU A 442 23.84 -32.31 -13.06
N SER A 443 24.41 -31.68 -12.04
CA SER A 443 25.75 -31.08 -12.10
C SER A 443 26.80 -32.05 -11.58
N ALA A 444 27.97 -32.12 -12.24
CA ALA A 444 29.11 -32.87 -11.73
C ALA A 444 29.59 -32.24 -10.42
N VAL A 445 29.34 -32.90 -9.29
CA VAL A 445 29.91 -32.50 -8.00
C VAL A 445 31.25 -33.21 -7.87
N GLY A 446 32.35 -32.46 -7.89
CA GLY A 446 33.64 -33.00 -7.47
C GLY A 446 33.51 -33.42 -6.02
N ARG A 447 33.72 -34.71 -5.72
CA ARG A 447 33.85 -35.17 -4.34
C ARG A 447 35.00 -34.40 -3.68
N THR A 448 34.70 -33.44 -2.82
CA THR A 448 35.60 -33.12 -1.72
C THR A 448 35.51 -34.31 -0.75
N SER A 449 36.47 -35.22 -0.86
CA SER A 449 36.72 -36.21 0.16
C SER A 449 37.04 -35.50 1.47
N ALA A 450 36.07 -35.43 2.39
CA ALA A 450 36.23 -35.56 3.85
C ALA A 450 35.04 -34.94 4.59
N ARG A 451 34.20 -35.78 5.19
CA ARG A 451 34.14 -35.92 6.66
C ARG A 451 33.48 -37.23 7.03
#